data_AF-A0A7G2M023-F1
#
_entry.id   AF-A0A7G2M023-F1
#
_cell.length_a   1.000
_cell.length_b   1.000
_cell.length_c   1.000
_cell.angle_alpha   90.00
_cell.angle_beta   90.00
_cell.angle_gamma   90.00
#
_symmetry.space_group_name_H-M   'P 1'
#
loop_
_entity.id
_entity.type
_entity.pdbx_description
1 polymer ?
#
loop_
_entity_poly.entity_id
_entity_poly.type
_entity_poly.pdbx_seq_one_letter_code
_entity_poly.pdbx_strand_id
1 'polypeptide(L)'
;SDPPAGPAPDAPLAAAVHDAFTNSAPRADLMALARDKELGMAVLRLLSLLHDGASGDTSALRDALATLRALGLEDTARRAALQIVLLQQ
;
A
#
# COMPACT_ATOMS: atom_id res chain seq x y z
N SER A 1 11.41 34.15 -6.34
CA SER A 1 10.67 33.92 -5.09
C SER A 1 10.65 32.43 -4.86
N ASP A 2 11.32 31.97 -3.80
CA ASP A 2 11.31 30.56 -3.41
C ASP A 2 9.97 30.27 -2.72
N PRO A 3 9.19 29.25 -3.13
CA PRO A 3 8.02 28.86 -2.37
C PRO A 3 8.45 28.22 -1.05
N PRO A 4 7.70 28.39 0.05
CA PRO A 4 7.99 27.67 1.28
C PRO A 4 7.81 26.17 1.03
N ALA A 5 8.90 25.42 1.11
CA ALA A 5 8.94 23.97 1.04
C ALA A 5 8.33 23.35 2.30
N GLY A 6 6.99 23.37 2.40
CA GLY A 6 6.28 22.33 3.13
C GLY A 6 6.29 21.05 2.28
N PRO A 7 6.30 19.84 2.87
CA PRO A 7 6.03 18.65 2.09
C PRO A 7 4.68 18.87 1.39
N ALA A 8 4.65 18.71 0.06
CA ALA A 8 3.38 18.68 -0.65
C ALA A 8 2.48 17.66 0.08
N PRO A 9 1.18 17.94 0.27
CA PRO A 9 0.27 17.03 0.98
C PRO A 9 0.32 15.57 0.44
N ASP A 10 0.74 15.39 -0.82
CA ASP A 10 0.92 14.10 -1.50
C ASP A 10 2.28 13.43 -1.24
N ALA A 11 3.28 14.15 -0.73
CA ALA A 11 4.64 13.65 -0.57
C ALA A 11 4.73 12.40 0.33
N PRO A 12 4.01 12.32 1.47
CA PRO A 12 3.99 11.11 2.29
C PRO A 12 3.36 9.91 1.57
N LEU A 13 2.28 10.13 0.82
CA LEU A 13 1.59 9.10 0.05
C LEU A 13 2.46 8.57 -1.09
N ALA A 14 3.05 9.47 -1.87
CA ALA A 14 3.95 9.14 -2.96
C ALA A 14 5.19 8.38 -2.47
N ALA A 15 5.76 8.78 -1.33
CA ALA A 15 6.86 8.07 -0.69
C ALA A 15 6.47 6.65 -0.25
N ALA A 16 5.30 6.47 0.36
CA ALA A 16 4.81 5.15 0.76
C ALA A 16 4.59 4.20 -0.43
N VAL A 17 4.01 4.71 -1.53
CA VAL A 17 3.90 3.96 -2.78
C VAL A 17 5.28 3.62 -3.32
N HIS A 18 6.21 4.58 -3.41
CA HIS A 18 7.57 4.31 -3.87
C HIS A 18 8.26 3.22 -3.04
N ASP A 19 8.18 3.30 -1.71
CA ASP A 19 8.82 2.36 -0.80
C ASP A 19 8.23 0.96 -0.92
N ALA A 20 6.90 0.86 -1.03
CA ALA A 20 6.20 -0.41 -1.24
C ALA A 20 6.69 -1.13 -2.50
N PHE A 21 7.17 -0.37 -3.49
CA PHE A 21 7.62 -0.92 -4.75
C PHE A 21 9.14 -1.16 -4.87
N THR A 22 9.93 -0.68 -3.93
CA THR A 22 11.41 -0.73 -4.02
C THR A 22 12.05 -1.50 -2.87
N ASN A 23 11.59 -1.30 -1.64
CA ASN A 23 12.35 -1.67 -0.44
C ASN A 23 11.52 -2.32 0.68
N SER A 24 10.20 -2.39 0.55
CA SER A 24 9.34 -2.94 1.60
C SER A 24 9.25 -4.45 1.59
N ALA A 25 9.43 -5.05 2.77
CA ALA A 25 9.04 -6.43 3.00
C ALA A 25 7.52 -6.54 3.14
N PRO A 26 6.91 -7.67 2.71
CA PRO A 26 5.50 -7.93 2.95
C PRO A 26 5.23 -8.15 4.44
N ARG A 27 3.99 -7.90 4.86
CA ARG A 27 3.55 -8.17 6.24
C ARG A 27 3.60 -9.66 6.55
N ALA A 28 4.43 -10.04 7.53
CA ALA A 28 4.69 -11.44 7.86
C ALA A 28 3.44 -12.19 8.34
N ASP A 29 2.55 -11.51 9.09
CA ASP A 29 1.29 -12.07 9.58
C ASP A 29 0.33 -12.40 8.43
N LEU A 30 0.22 -11.54 7.42
CA LEU A 30 -0.61 -11.79 6.23
C LEU A 30 -0.03 -12.87 5.32
N MET A 31 1.30 -12.91 5.20
CA MET A 31 1.99 -13.97 4.48
C MET A 31 1.81 -15.33 5.17
N ALA A 32 1.80 -15.39 6.50
CA ALA A 32 1.50 -16.62 7.24
C ALA A 32 0.05 -17.06 7.02
N LEU A 33 -0.90 -16.13 7.16
CA LEU A 33 -2.33 -16.39 6.97
C LEU A 33 -2.64 -16.92 5.55
N ALA A 34 -2.01 -16.34 4.52
CA ALA A 34 -2.15 -16.80 3.15
C ALA A 34 -1.62 -18.23 2.94
N ARG A 35 -0.55 -18.63 3.65
CA ARG A 35 0.03 -19.98 3.57
C ARG A 35 -0.81 -21.02 4.30
N ASP A 36 -1.47 -20.66 5.39
CA ASP A 36 -2.34 -21.54 6.20
C ASP A 36 -3.71 -21.82 5.54
N LYS A 37 -3.78 -21.76 4.20
CA LYS A 37 -4.99 -21.94 3.37
C LYS A 37 -6.11 -20.92 3.64
N GLU A 38 -5.82 -19.84 4.36
CA GLU A 38 -6.77 -18.74 4.61
C GLU A 38 -6.52 -17.54 3.69
N LEU A 39 -6.21 -17.80 2.42
CA LEU A 39 -5.97 -16.74 1.43
C LEU A 39 -7.13 -15.74 1.36
N GLY A 40 -8.38 -16.21 1.49
CA GLY A 40 -9.56 -15.33 1.51
C GLY A 40 -9.50 -14.32 2.66
N MET A 41 -9.16 -14.76 3.87
CA MET A 41 -9.02 -13.86 5.03
C MET A 41 -7.82 -12.93 4.88
N ALA A 42 -6.72 -13.40 4.32
CA ALA A 42 -5.55 -12.56 4.02
C ALA A 42 -5.93 -11.43 3.03
N VAL A 43 -6.69 -11.76 1.97
CA VAL A 43 -7.19 -10.76 1.02
C VAL A 43 -8.15 -9.78 1.69
N LEU A 44 -9.08 -10.23 2.53
CA LEU A 44 -9.99 -9.31 3.24
C LEU A 44 -9.24 -8.33 4.14
N ARG A 45 -8.22 -8.79 4.87
CA ARG A 45 -7.36 -7.90 5.68
C ARG A 45 -6.55 -6.94 4.82
N LEU A 46 -6.07 -7.38 3.64
CA LEU A 46 -5.41 -6.51 2.68
C LEU A 46 -6.34 -5.41 2.16
N LEU A 47 -7.61 -5.72 1.90
CA LEU A 47 -8.60 -4.71 1.50
C LEU A 47 -8.84 -3.68 2.62
N SER A 48 -8.86 -4.11 3.89
CA SER A 48 -8.92 -3.18 5.02
C SER A 48 -7.69 -2.26 5.06
N LEU A 49 -6.47 -2.80 4.93
CA LEU A 49 -5.26 -1.98 4.91
C LEU A 49 -5.21 -1.00 3.72
N LEU A 50 -5.69 -1.41 2.55
CA LEU A 50 -5.83 -0.50 1.40
C LEU A 50 -6.83 0.61 1.66
N HIS A 51 -7.93 0.32 2.36
CA HIS A 51 -8.93 1.32 2.75
C HIS A 51 -8.35 2.33 3.75
N ASP A 52 -7.63 1.86 4.77
CA ASP A 52 -6.95 2.71 5.74
C ASP A 52 -5.89 3.56 5.03
N GLY A 53 -5.15 2.96 4.11
CA GLY A 53 -4.18 3.64 3.24
C GLY A 53 -4.81 4.73 2.37
N ALA A 54 -5.97 4.47 1.78
CA ALA A 54 -6.72 5.47 1.02
C ALA A 54 -7.27 6.61 1.90
N SER A 55 -7.39 6.37 3.22
CA SER A 55 -7.83 7.35 4.21
C SER A 55 -6.66 8.13 4.84
N GLY A 56 -5.42 7.87 4.42
CA GLY A 56 -4.23 8.59 4.85
C GLY A 56 -3.19 7.77 5.64
N ASP A 57 -3.48 6.50 5.97
CA ASP A 57 -2.49 5.64 6.63
C ASP A 57 -1.43 5.13 5.64
N THR A 58 -0.41 5.95 5.42
CA THR A 58 0.71 5.65 4.52
C THR A 58 1.46 4.36 4.89
N SER A 59 1.46 3.95 6.17
CA SER A 59 2.10 2.71 6.60
C SER A 59 1.27 1.48 6.20
N ALA A 60 -0.05 1.55 6.41
CA ALA A 60 -0.98 0.52 5.96
C ALA A 60 -0.96 0.36 4.43
N LEU A 61 -0.90 1.49 3.70
CA LEU A 61 -0.78 1.47 2.24
C LEU A 61 0.49 0.76 1.79
N ARG A 62 1.64 1.13 2.37
CA ARG A 62 2.95 0.56 2.06
C ARG A 62 2.94 -0.96 2.27
N ASP A 63 2.46 -1.39 3.43
CA ASP A 63 2.36 -2.78 3.83
C ASP A 63 1.43 -3.59 2.91
N ALA A 64 0.26 -3.04 2.58
CA ALA A 64 -0.71 -3.70 1.72
C ALA A 64 -0.16 -3.92 0.31
N LEU A 65 0.44 -2.89 -0.29
CA LEU A 65 1.00 -2.94 -1.63
C LEU A 65 2.19 -3.92 -1.72
N ALA A 66 3.10 -3.88 -0.74
CA ALA A 66 4.22 -4.82 -0.68
C ALA A 66 3.73 -6.27 -0.53
N THR A 67 2.69 -6.49 0.27
CA THR A 67 2.12 -7.82 0.50
C THR A 67 1.39 -8.36 -0.74
N LEU A 68 0.60 -7.54 -1.43
CA LEU A 68 -0.01 -7.93 -2.71
C LEU A 68 1.04 -8.41 -3.72
N ARG A 69 2.14 -7.67 -3.83
CA ARG A 69 3.26 -8.06 -4.72
C ARG A 69 3.88 -9.39 -4.31
N ALA A 70 4.12 -9.61 -3.02
CA ALA A 70 4.66 -10.87 -2.51
C ALA A 70 3.70 -12.06 -2.72
N LEU A 71 2.40 -11.82 -2.83
CA LEU A 71 1.39 -12.83 -3.17
C LEU A 71 1.20 -13.04 -4.68
N GLY A 72 1.99 -12.36 -5.53
CA GLY A 72 1.92 -12.46 -6.99
C GLY A 72 0.84 -11.58 -7.64
N LEU A 73 0.21 -10.69 -6.87
CA LEU A 73 -0.88 -9.80 -7.32
C LEU A 73 -0.34 -8.42 -7.74
N GLU A 74 0.77 -8.39 -8.47
CA GLU A 74 1.47 -7.14 -8.77
C GLU A 74 0.64 -6.16 -9.62
N ASP A 75 -0.13 -6.65 -10.59
CA ASP A 75 -1.03 -5.80 -11.39
C ASP A 75 -2.12 -5.17 -10.50
N THR A 76 -2.66 -5.92 -9.55
CA THR A 76 -3.62 -5.41 -8.56
C THR A 76 -2.98 -4.34 -7.67
N ALA A 77 -1.75 -4.56 -7.18
CA ALA A 77 -1.03 -3.58 -6.39
C ALA A 77 -0.81 -2.28 -7.17
N ARG A 78 -0.38 -2.38 -8.43
CA ARG A 78 -0.15 -1.21 -9.30
C ARG A 78 -1.43 -0.42 -9.53
N ARG A 79 -2.53 -1.10 -9.85
CA ARG A 79 -3.84 -0.45 -10.05
C ARG A 79 -4.35 0.21 -8.78
N ALA A 80 -4.25 -0.47 -7.63
CA ALA A 80 -4.67 0.09 -6.34
C ALA A 80 -3.87 1.35 -5.98
N ALA A 81 -2.54 1.32 -6.14
CA ALA A 81 -1.69 2.48 -5.89
C ALA A 81 -2.06 3.68 -6.78
N LEU A 82 -2.28 3.45 -8.09
CA LEU A 82 -2.70 4.49 -9.03
C LEU A 82 -4.09 5.05 -8.67
N GLN A 83 -5.05 4.19 -8.35
CA GLN A 83 -6.39 4.60 -7.93
C GLN A 83 -6.32 5.52 -6.71
N ILE A 84 -5.54 5.14 -5.68
CA ILE A 84 -5.42 5.90 -4.45
C ILE A 84 -4.78 7.27 -4.70
N VAL A 85 -3.68 7.31 -5.46
CA VAL A 85 -3.02 8.58 -5.81
C VAL A 85 -3.94 9.51 -6.59
N LEU A 86 -4.74 8.99 -7.52
CA LEU A 86 -5.68 9.77 -8.32
C LEU A 86 -6.87 10.30 -7.51
N LEU A 87 -7.29 9.60 -6.46
CA LEU A 87 -8.42 10.00 -5.61
C LEU A 87 -8.07 11.02 -4.52
N GLN A 88 -6.78 11.29 -4.30
CA GLN A 88 -6.28 12.26 -3.31
C GLN A 88 -5.99 13.64 -3.93
N GLN A 89 -6.18 13.78 -5.25
CA GLN A 89 -6.14 15.05 -5.98
C GLN A 89 -7.37 15.90 -5.67
#